data_AF-D1PS86-F1
#
_entry.id   AF-D1PS86-F1
#
_cell.length_a   1.000
_cell.length_b   1.000
_cell.length_c   1.000
_cell.angle_alpha   90.00
_cell.angle_beta   90.00
_cell.angle_gamma   90.00
#
_symmetry.space_group_name_H-M   'P 1'
#
loop_
_entity.id
_entity.type
_entity.pdbx_description
1 polymer ?
#
loop_
_entity_poly.entity_id
_entity_poly.type
_entity_poly.pdbx_seq_one_letter_code
_entity_poly.pdbx_strand_id
1 'polypeptide(L)'
;MVLQTLASTGIRVSELQFITVEAVRQGHATVHCKGKCREIFLPRDLCRKLLNWCRAQGRTSGAVFVTAGGRPLDRSNLWHEMKALCKQAGVACKKVFPHNLRHLFARAFYKLEKNLSKLADLLGHSSIETTRLYIVESGREHQRLIDKMHLLL
;
A
#
# COMPACT_ATOMS: atom_id res chain seq x y z
N MET A 1 10.84 -6.68 -3.28
CA MET A 1 10.72 -5.33 -2.69
C MET A 1 9.40 -4.64 -3.03
N VAL A 2 8.95 -4.65 -4.30
CA VAL A 2 7.71 -3.95 -4.73
C VAL A 2 6.47 -4.30 -3.88
N LEU A 3 6.21 -5.59 -3.64
CA LEU A 3 5.04 -6.02 -2.84
C LEU A 3 5.11 -5.52 -1.39
N GLN A 4 6.30 -5.50 -0.79
CA GLN A 4 6.48 -4.99 0.57
C GLN A 4 6.18 -3.49 0.61
N THR A 5 6.63 -2.72 -0.40
CA THR A 5 6.28 -1.31 -0.53
C THR A 5 4.77 -1.13 -0.63
N LEU A 6 4.10 -1.82 -1.58
CA LEU A 6 2.64 -1.70 -1.76
C LEU A 6 1.85 -2.06 -0.50
N ALA A 7 2.24 -3.13 0.19
CA ALA A 7 1.55 -3.61 1.38
C ALA A 7 1.77 -2.73 2.62
N SER A 8 2.92 -2.07 2.73
CA SER A 8 3.27 -1.25 3.90
C SER A 8 2.95 0.23 3.76
N THR A 9 2.64 0.71 2.56
CA THR A 9 2.28 2.11 2.31
C THR A 9 0.87 2.28 1.73
N GLY A 10 0.25 1.18 1.28
CA GLY A 10 -1.10 1.17 0.73
C GLY A 10 -1.24 1.91 -0.61
N ILE A 11 -0.15 2.24 -1.29
CA ILE A 11 -0.14 3.07 -2.50
C ILE A 11 -0.70 2.31 -3.72
N ARG A 12 -1.15 3.06 -4.73
CA ARG A 12 -1.54 2.48 -6.03
C ARG A 12 -0.28 2.12 -6.82
N VAL A 13 -0.38 1.16 -7.74
CA VAL A 13 0.73 0.79 -8.63
C VAL A 13 1.22 1.99 -9.45
N SER A 14 0.31 2.84 -9.92
CA SER A 14 0.65 4.08 -10.63
C SER A 14 1.42 5.10 -9.78
N GLU A 15 1.44 4.92 -8.47
CA GLU A 15 2.15 5.80 -7.53
C GLU A 15 3.58 5.27 -7.25
N LEU A 16 3.93 4.06 -7.68
CA LEU A 16 5.28 3.48 -7.48
C LEU A 16 6.39 4.31 -8.13
N GLN A 17 6.08 4.99 -9.24
CA GLN A 17 7.05 5.83 -9.95
C GLN A 17 7.56 7.01 -9.09
N PHE A 18 6.79 7.44 -8.08
CA PHE A 18 7.19 8.50 -7.16
C PHE A 18 8.01 7.99 -5.97
N ILE A 19 8.15 6.68 -5.82
CA ILE A 19 9.05 6.10 -4.82
C ILE A 19 10.46 6.12 -5.39
N THR A 20 11.13 7.25 -5.22
CA THR A 20 12.52 7.47 -5.65
C THR A 20 13.52 7.24 -4.52
N VAL A 21 14.81 7.09 -4.85
CA VAL A 21 15.86 6.96 -3.83
C VAL A 21 15.86 8.17 -2.90
N GLU A 22 15.59 9.37 -3.42
CA GLU A 22 15.49 10.62 -2.68
C GLU A 22 14.31 10.59 -1.71
N ALA A 23 13.12 10.20 -2.18
CA ALA A 23 11.93 10.04 -1.35
C ALA A 23 12.16 9.01 -0.22
N VAL A 24 12.84 7.89 -0.54
CA VAL A 24 13.20 6.89 0.45
C VAL A 24 14.16 7.45 1.52
N ARG A 25 15.14 8.29 1.14
CA ARG A 25 16.02 8.97 2.10
C ARG A 25 15.26 9.97 2.97
N GLN A 26 14.28 10.66 2.40
CA GLN A 26 13.42 11.62 3.10
C GLN A 26 12.35 10.95 3.98
N GLY A 27 12.07 9.67 3.76
CA GLY A 27 11.04 8.92 4.49
C GLY A 27 9.61 9.22 4.04
N HIS A 28 9.42 10.02 2.98
CA HIS A 28 8.12 10.28 2.38
C HIS A 28 8.27 10.57 0.89
N ALA A 29 7.20 10.35 0.13
CA ALA A 29 7.10 10.68 -1.28
C ALA A 29 5.92 11.62 -1.52
N THR A 30 6.13 12.65 -2.32
CA THR A 30 5.07 13.56 -2.75
C THR A 30 4.52 13.10 -4.09
N VAL A 31 3.21 12.87 -4.15
CA VAL A 31 2.53 12.36 -5.34
C VAL A 31 1.54 13.37 -5.87
N HIS A 32 1.71 13.69 -7.15
CA HIS A 32 0.80 14.53 -7.91
C HIS A 32 -0.08 13.64 -8.79
N CYS A 33 -1.38 13.63 -8.52
CA CYS A 33 -2.36 12.88 -9.30
C CYS A 33 -3.57 13.76 -9.60
N LYS A 34 -3.83 14.04 -10.88
CA LYS A 34 -5.04 14.74 -11.37
C LYS A 34 -5.37 16.02 -10.58
N GLY A 35 -4.37 16.88 -10.36
CA GLY A 35 -4.53 18.16 -9.64
C GLY A 35 -4.57 18.04 -8.11
N LYS A 36 -4.43 16.84 -7.53
CA LYS A 36 -4.30 16.63 -6.09
C LYS A 36 -2.88 16.24 -5.73
N CYS A 37 -2.34 16.88 -4.70
CA CYS A 37 -1.08 16.53 -4.08
C CYS A 37 -1.38 15.70 -2.83
N ARG A 38 -0.67 14.59 -2.63
CA ARG A 38 -0.70 13.83 -1.38
C ARG A 38 0.70 13.39 -0.99
N GLU A 39 0.94 13.32 0.30
CA GLU A 39 2.14 12.72 0.85
C GLU A 39 1.92 11.23 1.13
N ILE A 40 2.97 10.45 0.89
CA ILE A 40 3.03 9.04 1.18
C ILE A 40 4.18 8.84 2.15
N PHE A 41 3.85 8.51 3.40
CA PHE A 41 4.85 8.22 4.41
C PHE A 41 5.38 6.79 4.23
N LEU A 42 6.71 6.66 4.33
CA LEU A 42 7.41 5.39 4.20
C LEU A 42 7.86 4.93 5.59
N PRO A 43 7.50 3.70 6.02
CA PRO A 43 7.99 3.16 7.28
C PRO A 43 9.52 3.14 7.32
N ARG A 44 10.13 3.50 8.47
CA ARG A 44 11.59 3.58 8.62
C ARG A 44 12.30 2.27 8.22
N ASP A 45 11.74 1.13 8.59
CA ASP A 45 12.28 -0.18 8.23
C ASP A 45 12.17 -0.47 6.73
N LEU A 46 11.09 0.00 6.09
CA LEU A 46 10.97 -0.07 4.62
C LEU A 46 12.07 0.78 3.99
N CYS A 47 12.30 2.00 4.46
CA CYS A 47 13.35 2.85 3.93
C CYS A 47 14.73 2.20 4.00
N ARG A 48 15.07 1.62 5.16
CA ARG A 48 16.34 0.89 5.35
C ARG A 48 16.50 -0.24 4.33
N LYS A 49 15.46 -1.07 4.16
CA LYS A 49 15.46 -2.18 3.19
C LYS A 49 15.58 -1.69 1.75
N LEU A 50 14.86 -0.63 1.38
CA LEU A 50 14.90 -0.06 0.02
C LEU A 50 16.27 0.54 -0.29
N LEU A 51 16.90 1.27 0.65
CA LEU A 51 18.24 1.83 0.43
C LEU A 51 19.29 0.74 0.24
N ASN A 52 19.25 -0.33 1.03
CA ASN A 52 20.15 -1.47 0.87
C ASN A 52 19.94 -2.16 -0.48
N TRP A 53 18.68 -2.34 -0.89
CA TRP A 53 18.34 -2.91 -2.18
C TRP A 53 18.83 -2.03 -3.34
N CYS A 54 18.63 -0.71 -3.27
CA CYS A 54 19.13 0.23 -4.29
C CYS A 54 20.66 0.19 -4.40
N ARG A 55 21.38 0.16 -3.26
CA ARG A 55 22.84 0.04 -3.24
C ARG A 55 23.31 -1.25 -3.91
N ALA A 56 22.68 -2.38 -3.62
CA ALA A 56 23.00 -3.66 -4.25
C ALA A 56 22.76 -3.65 -5.78
N GLN A 57 21.88 -2.78 -6.27
CA GLN A 57 21.63 -2.58 -7.70
C GLN A 57 22.45 -1.43 -8.32
N GLY A 58 23.37 -0.83 -7.58
CA GLY A 58 24.17 0.32 -8.06
C GLY A 58 23.35 1.59 -8.28
N ARG A 59 22.14 1.68 -7.72
CA ARG A 59 21.21 2.81 -7.94
C ARG A 59 21.35 3.84 -6.83
N THR A 60 21.74 5.05 -7.19
CA THR A 60 21.97 6.16 -6.25
C THR A 60 20.92 7.26 -6.31
N SER A 61 20.14 7.31 -7.39
CA SER A 61 19.09 8.31 -7.65
C SER A 61 17.92 7.76 -8.48
N GLY A 62 16.82 8.53 -8.51
CA GLY A 62 15.65 8.27 -9.36
C GLY A 62 14.72 7.17 -8.86
N ALA A 63 13.78 6.73 -9.70
CA ALA A 63 12.79 5.72 -9.35
C ALA A 63 13.45 4.42 -8.87
N VAL A 64 13.00 3.92 -7.72
CA VAL A 64 13.51 2.67 -7.12
C VAL A 64 13.15 1.48 -8.01
N PHE A 65 11.90 1.45 -8.48
CA PHE A 65 11.35 0.32 -9.21
C PHE A 65 11.28 0.59 -10.71
N VAL A 66 12.24 0.05 -11.45
CA VAL A 66 12.32 0.18 -12.91
C VAL A 66 12.44 -1.19 -13.57
N THR A 67 12.03 -1.24 -14.83
CA THR A 67 12.22 -2.36 -15.74
C THR A 67 13.69 -2.47 -16.18
N ALA A 68 14.06 -3.58 -16.83
CA ALA A 68 15.40 -3.75 -17.40
C ALA A 68 15.80 -2.62 -18.37
N GLY A 69 14.82 -2.00 -19.05
CA GLY A 69 15.02 -0.85 -19.92
C GLY A 69 15.02 0.52 -19.20
N GLY A 70 15.04 0.54 -17.87
CA GLY A 70 15.11 1.76 -17.06
C GLY A 70 13.79 2.53 -16.91
N ARG A 71 12.69 2.07 -17.54
CA ARG A 71 11.36 2.69 -17.38
C ARG A 71 10.74 2.30 -16.05
N PRO A 72 9.96 3.18 -15.38
CA PRO A 72 9.22 2.83 -14.17
C PRO A 72 8.37 1.57 -14.36
N LEU A 73 8.26 0.76 -13.32
CA LEU A 73 7.38 -0.41 -13.33
C LEU A 73 5.91 0.00 -13.52
N ASP A 74 5.25 -0.64 -14.47
CA ASP A 74 3.82 -0.48 -14.70
C ASP A 74 2.99 -1.63 -14.12
N ARG A 75 1.67 -1.55 -14.28
CA ARG A 75 0.74 -2.56 -13.77
C ARG A 75 0.91 -3.92 -14.46
N SER A 76 1.25 -3.94 -15.74
CA SER A 76 1.39 -5.17 -16.53
C SER A 76 2.62 -5.96 -16.11
N ASN A 77 3.75 -5.28 -15.88
CA ASN A 77 4.98 -5.90 -15.40
C ASN A 77 4.80 -6.46 -13.99
N LEU A 78 4.20 -5.66 -13.10
CA LEU A 78 3.94 -6.10 -11.73
C LEU A 78 3.00 -7.32 -11.68
N TRP A 79 2.01 -7.38 -12.57
CA TRP A 79 1.08 -8.50 -12.64
C TRP A 79 1.79 -9.83 -12.95
N HIS A 80 2.73 -9.81 -13.88
CA HIS A 80 3.53 -11.00 -14.23
C HIS A 80 4.39 -11.47 -13.05
N GLU A 81 5.09 -10.53 -12.39
CA GLU A 81 5.92 -10.84 -11.22
C GLU A 81 5.07 -11.37 -10.05
N MET A 82 3.89 -10.79 -9.82
CA MET A 82 2.96 -11.24 -8.78
C MET A 82 2.49 -12.67 -9.03
N LYS A 83 2.12 -13.02 -10.27
CA LYS A 83 1.70 -14.39 -10.61
C LYS A 83 2.82 -15.40 -10.41
N ALA A 84 4.06 -15.06 -10.77
CA ALA A 84 5.22 -15.92 -10.56
C ALA A 84 5.41 -16.21 -9.06
N LEU A 85 5.33 -15.18 -8.22
CA LEU A 85 5.43 -15.30 -6.76
C LEU A 85 4.27 -16.11 -6.17
N CYS A 86 3.04 -15.96 -6.68
CA CYS A 86 1.89 -16.75 -6.21
C CYS A 86 2.10 -18.25 -6.42
N LYS A 87 2.62 -18.62 -7.60
CA LYS A 87 2.93 -20.02 -7.92
C LYS A 87 3.96 -20.60 -6.96
N GLN A 88 5.00 -19.82 -6.64
CA GLN A 88 6.03 -20.22 -5.67
C GLN A 88 5.49 -20.33 -4.24
N ALA A 89 4.59 -19.42 -3.84
CA ALA A 89 4.03 -19.36 -2.49
C ALA A 89 2.83 -20.30 -2.27
N GLY A 90 2.39 -21.06 -3.29
CA GLY A 90 1.19 -21.91 -3.19
C GLY A 90 -0.12 -21.13 -3.03
N VAL A 91 -0.14 -19.85 -3.40
CA VAL A 91 -1.32 -18.99 -3.28
C VAL A 91 -2.07 -18.98 -4.61
N ALA A 92 -3.40 -19.06 -4.54
CA ALA A 92 -4.24 -18.98 -5.74
C ALA A 92 -4.04 -17.63 -6.46
N CYS A 93 -3.42 -17.65 -7.64
CA CYS A 93 -3.11 -16.44 -8.44
C CYS A 93 -4.33 -15.56 -8.72
N LYS A 94 -5.52 -16.19 -8.83
CA LYS A 94 -6.81 -15.50 -9.02
C LYS A 94 -7.23 -14.61 -7.84
N LYS A 95 -6.51 -14.66 -6.72
CA LYS A 95 -6.79 -13.87 -5.51
C LYS A 95 -5.72 -12.83 -5.21
N VAL A 96 -4.71 -12.68 -6.06
CA VAL A 96 -3.55 -11.81 -5.76
C VAL A 96 -3.49 -10.70 -6.79
N PHE A 97 -3.97 -9.53 -6.37
CA PHE A 97 -3.96 -8.32 -7.16
C PHE A 97 -3.41 -7.16 -6.34
N PRO A 98 -2.86 -6.11 -6.97
CA PRO A 98 -2.36 -4.94 -6.25
C PRO A 98 -3.41 -4.29 -5.33
N HIS A 99 -4.68 -4.30 -5.72
CA HIS A 99 -5.75 -3.78 -4.87
C HIS A 99 -5.87 -4.56 -3.55
N ASN A 100 -5.61 -5.87 -3.53
CA ASN A 100 -5.68 -6.68 -2.32
C ASN A 100 -4.60 -6.31 -1.29
N LEU A 101 -3.42 -5.88 -1.75
CA LEU A 101 -2.38 -5.35 -0.84
C LEU A 101 -2.80 -4.01 -0.23
N ARG A 102 -3.50 -3.18 -1.00
CA ARG A 102 -4.10 -1.94 -0.48
C ARG A 102 -5.24 -2.23 0.49
N HIS A 103 -6.07 -3.26 0.25
CA HIS A 103 -7.04 -3.78 1.22
C HIS A 103 -6.38 -4.27 2.51
N LEU A 104 -5.29 -5.01 2.40
CA LEU A 104 -4.54 -5.46 3.56
C LEU A 104 -4.06 -4.26 4.41
N PHE A 105 -3.45 -3.26 3.77
CA PHE A 105 -3.02 -2.04 4.44
C PHE A 105 -4.18 -1.31 5.11
N ALA A 106 -5.27 -1.07 4.38
CA ALA A 106 -6.46 -0.38 4.88
C ALA A 106 -7.06 -1.07 6.12
N ARG A 107 -7.20 -2.40 6.06
CA ARG A 107 -7.71 -3.19 7.20
C ARG A 107 -6.76 -3.18 8.38
N ALA A 108 -5.45 -3.29 8.15
CA ALA A 108 -4.44 -3.27 9.20
C ALA A 108 -4.41 -1.91 9.92
N PHE A 109 -4.43 -0.81 9.17
CA PHE A 109 -4.49 0.54 9.72
C PHE A 109 -5.77 0.78 10.52
N TYR A 110 -6.92 0.40 9.96
CA TYR A 110 -8.21 0.61 10.62
C TYR A 110 -8.34 -0.20 11.92
N LYS A 111 -7.76 -1.40 11.99
CA LYS A 111 -7.72 -2.18 13.23
C LYS A 111 -7.00 -1.47 14.38
N LEU A 112 -6.03 -0.61 14.08
CA LEU A 112 -5.25 0.13 15.07
C LEU A 112 -5.95 1.42 15.49
N GLU A 113 -6.35 2.25 14.53
CA GLU A 113 -6.81 3.62 14.80
C GLU A 113 -8.35 3.75 14.83
N LYS A 114 -9.08 2.79 14.24
CA LYS A 114 -10.54 2.81 14.05
C LYS A 114 -11.11 4.13 13.48
N ASN A 115 -10.32 4.86 12.69
CA ASN A 115 -10.73 6.14 12.10
C ASN A 115 -10.72 6.07 10.56
N LEU A 116 -11.92 6.10 9.97
CA LEU A 116 -12.12 6.03 8.52
C LEU A 116 -11.62 7.29 7.79
N SER A 117 -11.78 8.48 8.38
CA SER A 117 -11.39 9.75 7.76
C SER A 117 -9.88 9.84 7.60
N LYS A 118 -9.12 9.55 8.69
CA LYS A 118 -7.65 9.50 8.63
C LYS A 118 -7.15 8.50 7.59
N LEU A 119 -7.81 7.34 7.47
CA LEU A 119 -7.45 6.35 6.46
C LEU A 119 -7.75 6.83 5.03
N ALA A 120 -8.88 7.51 4.82
CA ALA A 120 -9.24 8.05 3.52
C ALA A 120 -8.23 9.11 3.05
N ASP A 121 -7.78 9.97 3.96
CA ASP A 121 -6.74 10.97 3.71
C ASP A 121 -5.42 10.29 3.36
N LEU A 122 -5.00 9.32 4.16
CA LEU A 122 -3.75 8.57 3.95
C LEU A 122 -3.73 7.84 2.60
N LEU A 123 -4.87 7.29 2.17
CA LEU A 123 -5.02 6.61 0.89
C LEU A 123 -5.28 7.59 -0.27
N GLY A 124 -5.55 8.87 -0.02
CA GLY A 124 -5.92 9.84 -1.04
C GLY A 124 -7.20 9.44 -1.77
N HIS A 125 -8.23 9.09 -1.01
CA HIS A 125 -9.58 8.85 -1.52
C HIS A 125 -10.40 10.12 -1.45
N SER A 126 -11.04 10.51 -2.55
CA SER A 126 -11.96 11.65 -2.57
C SER A 126 -13.32 11.36 -1.95
N SER A 127 -13.62 10.08 -1.66
CA SER A 127 -14.86 9.66 -1.00
C SER A 127 -14.58 8.59 0.05
N ILE A 128 -15.13 8.79 1.25
CA ILE A 128 -15.09 7.83 2.37
C ILE A 128 -15.78 6.52 2.00
N GLU A 129 -16.76 6.55 1.09
CA GLU A 129 -17.48 5.37 0.62
C GLU A 129 -16.56 4.36 -0.07
N THR A 130 -15.58 4.86 -0.84
CA THR A 130 -14.54 4.00 -1.40
C THR A 130 -13.66 3.38 -0.33
N THR A 131 -13.44 4.08 0.80
CA THR A 131 -12.72 3.55 1.97
C THR A 131 -13.54 2.50 2.73
N ARG A 132 -14.86 2.66 2.81
CA ARG A 132 -15.78 1.69 3.44
C ARG A 132 -15.73 0.31 2.78
N LEU A 133 -15.59 0.25 1.45
CA LEU A 133 -15.41 -1.00 0.71
C LEU A 133 -14.17 -1.82 1.16
N TYR A 134 -13.15 -1.17 1.73
CA TYR A 134 -11.96 -1.87 2.23
C TYR A 134 -12.15 -2.48 3.61
N ILE A 135 -13.12 -1.98 4.38
CA ILE A 135 -13.25 -2.27 5.81
C ILE A 135 -14.44 -3.17 6.13
N VAL A 136 -15.44 -3.28 5.23
CA VAL A 136 -16.70 -4.04 5.41
C VAL A 136 -16.55 -5.11 6.49
N GLU A 137 -16.94 -4.72 7.70
CA GLU A 137 -16.89 -5.57 8.87
C GLU A 137 -17.99 -6.61 8.70
N SER A 138 -17.68 -7.88 8.97
CA SER A 138 -18.74 -8.88 9.13
C SER A 138 -19.66 -8.45 10.27
N GLY A 139 -20.99 -8.62 10.14
CA GLY A 139 -21.96 -8.26 11.18
C GLY A 139 -21.64 -8.77 12.59
N ARG A 140 -20.81 -9.82 12.72
CA ARG A 140 -20.28 -10.33 13.98
C ARG A 140 -19.47 -9.32 14.80
N GLU A 141 -18.74 -8.40 14.17
CA GLU A 141 -17.96 -7.38 14.90
C GLU A 141 -18.85 -6.26 15.43
N HIS A 142 -19.94 -5.93 14.72
CA HIS A 142 -20.96 -5.00 15.21
C HIS A 142 -21.69 -5.59 16.42
N GLN A 143 -22.06 -6.87 16.37
CA GLN A 143 -22.64 -7.59 17.50
C GLN A 143 -21.74 -7.52 18.74
N ARG A 144 -20.45 -7.83 18.60
CA ARG A 144 -19.47 -7.73 19.70
C ARG A 144 -19.33 -6.33 20.29
N LEU A 145 -19.42 -5.29 19.46
CA LEU A 145 -19.36 -3.91 19.94
C LEU A 145 -20.61 -3.55 20.74
N ILE A 146 -21.80 -3.95 20.26
CA ILE A 146 -23.06 -3.78 20.98
C ILE A 146 -23.01 -4.52 22.32
N ASP A 147 -22.56 -5.77 22.33
CA ASP A 147 -22.44 -6.57 23.56
C ASP A 147 -21.47 -5.93 24.58
N LYS A 148 -20.40 -5.27 24.09
CA LYS A 148 -19.43 -4.55 24.93
C LYS A 148 -19.93 -3.21 25.46
N MET A 149 -20.99 -2.65 24.91
CA MET A 149 -21.54 -1.39 25.42
C MET A 149 -22.24 -1.57 26.78
N HIS A 150 -22.56 -2.81 27.18
CA HIS A 150 -23.22 -3.13 28.46
C HIS A 150 -24.42 -2.22 28.76
N LEU A 151 -25.19 -1.85 27.74
CA LEU A 151 -26.34 -0.92 27.84
C LEU A 151 -27.65 -1.62 28.24
N LEU A 152 -27.58 -2.90 28.58
CA LEU A 152 -28.72 -3.60 29.20
C LEU A 152 -28.68 -3.30 30.69
N LEU A 153 -29.64 -2.48 31.14
CA LEU A 153 -29.97 -2.23 32.53
C LEU A 153 -30.61 -3.48 33.17
#